data_AF-A0A9X2GUM6-F1
#
_entry.id   AF-A0A9X2GUM6-F1
#
_cell.length_a   1.000
_cell.length_b   1.000
_cell.length_c   1.000
_cell.angle_alpha   90.00
_cell.angle_beta   90.00
_cell.angle_gamma   90.00
#
_symmetry.space_group_name_H-M   'P 1'
#
loop_
_entity.id
_entity.type
_entity.pdbx_description
1 polymer ?
#
loop_
_entity_poly.entity_id
_entity_poly.type
_entity_poly.pdbx_seq_one_letter_code
_entity_poly.pdbx_strand_id
1 'polypeptide(L)' 'MARWTTASAAFFARRAEFHGYIDGNRAQIPNYGERHRRGEPISSATAESTVNQVISRRMVKITRKGWSVVR' A
#
# COMPACT_ATOMS: atom_id res chain seq x y z
N MET A 1 0.64 31.80 8.67
CA MET A 1 0.94 30.49 9.29
C MET A 1 -0.30 29.58 9.17
N ALA A 2 -0.53 28.89 8.04
CA ALA A 2 -1.74 28.07 7.86
C ALA A 2 -1.58 27.00 6.75
N ARG A 3 -0.49 26.22 6.76
CA ARG A 3 -0.28 25.14 5.77
C ARG A 3 0.12 23.78 6.36
N TRP A 4 0.24 23.66 7.69
CA TRP A 4 0.81 22.48 8.35
C TRP A 4 -0.18 21.67 9.21
N THR A 5 -1.41 22.16 9.46
CA THR A 5 -2.40 21.47 10.30
C THR A 5 -3.20 20.39 9.56
N THR A 6 -3.43 20.56 8.25
CA THR A 6 -4.21 19.62 7.43
C THR A 6 -3.53 18.27 7.24
N ALA A 7 -2.19 18.26 7.12
CA ALA A 7 -1.41 17.02 6.94
C ALA A 7 -1.49 16.11 8.18
N SER A 8 -1.44 16.69 9.38
CA SER A 8 -1.59 15.94 10.63
C SER A 8 -3.02 15.40 10.79
N ALA A 9 -4.04 16.19 10.44
CA ALA A 9 -5.43 15.73 10.47
C ALA A 9 -5.68 14.57 9.49
N ALA A 10 -5.16 14.65 8.27
CA ALA A 10 -5.27 13.57 7.28
C ALA A 10 -4.57 12.28 7.75
N PHE A 11 -3.40 12.40 8.39
CA PHE A 11 -2.68 11.26 8.96
C PHE A 11 -3.51 10.55 10.04
N PHE A 12 -4.08 11.28 10.99
CA PHE A 12 -4.89 10.69 12.05
C PHE A 12 -6.18 10.06 11.51
N ALA A 13 -6.83 10.69 10.53
CA ALA A 13 -7.99 10.11 9.86
C ALA A 13 -7.65 8.78 9.17
N ARG A 14 -6.53 8.74 8.44
CA ARG A 14 -6.06 7.52 7.77
C ARG A 14 -5.71 6.42 8.76
N ARG A 15 -5.11 6.77 9.91
CA ARG A 15 -4.82 5.84 10.99
C ARG A 15 -6.10 5.24 11.59
N ALA A 16 -7.13 6.05 11.81
CA ALA A 16 -8.41 5.58 12.33
C ALA A 16 -9.11 4.63 11.36
N GLU A 17 -9.13 4.97 10.06
CA GLU A 17 -9.63 4.11 8.99
C GLU A 17 -8.88 2.76 8.96
N PHE A 18 -7.55 2.82 9.04
CA PHE A 18 -6.71 1.62 9.08
C PHE A 18 -7.00 0.75 10.31
N HIS A 19 -7.16 1.35 11.49
CA HIS A 19 -7.52 0.60 12.70
C HIS A 19 -8.87 -0.10 12.55
N GLY A 20 -9.89 0.60 12.03
CA GLY A 20 -11.20 0.01 11.76
C GLY A 20 -11.13 -1.14 10.75
N TYR A 21 -10.28 -1.02 9.72
CA TYR A 21 -10.03 -2.10 8.76
C TYR A 21 -9.41 -3.33 9.44
N ILE A 22 -8.38 -3.16 10.28
CA ILE A 22 -7.76 -4.28 11.00
C ILE A 22 -8.77 -4.96 11.93
N ASP A 23 -9.54 -4.19 12.69
CA ASP A 23 -10.54 -4.73 13.62
C ASP A 23 -11.63 -5.51 12.90
N GLY A 24 -12.16 -4.96 11.79
CA GLY A 24 -13.20 -5.60 11.00
C GLY A 24 -12.75 -6.88 10.30
N ASN A 25 -11.45 -6.99 9.97
CA ASN A 25 -10.90 -8.13 9.24
C ASN A 25 -10.11 -9.11 10.13
N ARG A 26 -10.07 -8.90 11.46
CA ARG A 26 -9.26 -9.69 12.42
C ARG A 26 -9.43 -11.21 12.29
N ALA A 27 -10.62 -11.69 11.93
CA ALA A 27 -10.92 -13.12 11.80
C ALA A 27 -10.37 -13.71 10.49
N GLN A 28 -10.15 -12.86 9.48
CA GLN A 28 -9.62 -13.23 8.17
C GLN A 28 -8.10 -13.04 8.07
N ILE A 29 -7.50 -12.24 8.97
CA ILE A 29 -6.06 -12.02 9.03
C ILE A 29 -5.38 -13.28 9.62
N PRO A 30 -4.55 -14.00 8.85
CA PRO A 30 -3.84 -15.17 9.37
C PRO A 30 -2.85 -14.78 10.48
N ASN A 31 -2.62 -15.68 11.44
CA ASN A 31 -1.59 -15.49 12.44
C ASN A 31 -0.19 -15.63 11.83
N TYR A 32 0.31 -14.54 11.26
CA TYR A 32 1.62 -14.48 10.63
C TYR A 32 2.78 -14.82 11.58
N GLY A 33 2.62 -14.55 12.89
CA GLY A 33 3.62 -14.89 13.90
C GLY A 33 3.73 -16.39 14.15
N GLU A 34 2.61 -17.11 14.11
CA GLU A 34 2.60 -18.57 14.16
C GLU A 34 3.20 -19.18 12.90
N ARG A 35 2.81 -18.67 11.71
CA ARG A 35 3.37 -19.12 10.42
C ARG A 35 4.88 -18.96 10.37
N HIS A 36 5.41 -17.81 10.82
CA HIS A 36 6.85 -17.59 10.92
C HIS A 36 7.55 -18.63 11.81
N ARG A 37 7.00 -18.93 12.99
CA ARG A 37 7.57 -19.95 13.90
C ARG A 37 7.51 -21.36 13.32
N ARG A 38 6.54 -21.63 12.44
CA ARG A 38 6.40 -22.90 11.70
C ARG A 38 7.25 -22.96 10.43
N GLY A 39 7.97 -21.88 10.08
CA GLY A 39 8.72 -21.79 8.82
C GLY A 39 7.83 -21.67 7.58
N GLU A 40 6.53 -21.38 7.76
CA GLU A 40 5.61 -21.17 6.66
C GLU A 40 5.83 -19.78 6.03
N PRO A 41 5.63 -19.63 4.70
CA PRO A 41 5.71 -18.34 4.04
C PRO A 41 4.77 -17.32 4.69
N ILE A 42 5.33 -16.22 5.20
CA ILE A 42 4.56 -15.15 5.85
C ILE A 42 3.72 -14.39 4.81
N SER A 43 4.28 -14.06 3.65
CA SER A 43 3.59 -13.31 2.59
C SER A 43 4.31 -13.44 1.26
N SER A 44 3.57 -13.38 0.16
CA SER A 44 4.13 -13.18 -1.19
C SER A 44 4.57 -11.73 -1.43
N ALA A 45 4.38 -10.81 -0.47
CA ALA A 45 4.65 -9.38 -0.65
C ALA A 45 6.07 -9.07 -1.15
N THR A 46 7.10 -9.82 -0.73
CA THR A 46 8.46 -9.65 -1.26
C THR A 46 8.56 -10.08 -2.72
N ALA A 47 7.93 -11.20 -3.08
CA ALA A 47 7.87 -11.66 -4.47
C ALA A 47 7.04 -10.70 -5.33
N GLU A 48 5.89 -10.24 -4.84
CA GLU A 48 5.00 -9.28 -5.49
C GLU A 48 5.68 -7.92 -5.68
N SER A 49 6.36 -7.39 -4.66
CA SER A 49 7.16 -6.17 -4.75
C SER A 49 8.30 -6.36 -5.77
N THR A 50 8.97 -7.50 -5.77
CA THR A 50 10.03 -7.80 -6.74
C THR A 50 9.48 -7.86 -8.17
N VAL A 51 8.33 -8.50 -8.36
CA VAL A 51 7.62 -8.54 -9.64
C VAL A 51 7.22 -7.13 -10.07
N ASN A 52 6.69 -6.31 -9.16
CA ASN A 52 6.31 -4.93 -9.46
C ASN A 52 7.52 -4.07 -9.84
N GLN A 53 8.68 -4.29 -9.21
CA GLN A 53 9.94 -3.65 -9.57
C GLN A 53 10.44 -4.12 -10.95
N VAL A 54 10.40 -5.42 -11.22
CA VAL A 54 10.79 -6.00 -12.52
C VAL A 54 9.88 -5.49 -13.63
N ILE A 55 8.56 -5.47 -13.42
CA ILE A 55 7.59 -4.90 -14.35
C ILE A 55 7.85 -3.41 -14.52
N SER A 56 8.04 -2.62 -13.46
CA SER A 56 8.33 -1.19 -13.57
C SER A 56 9.64 -0.92 -14.34
N ARG A 57 10.64 -1.79 -14.17
CA ARG A 57 11.95 -1.70 -14.84
C ARG A 57 11.90 -2.13 -16.31
N ARG A 58 11.16 -3.18 -16.63
CA ARG A 58 11.08 -3.78 -17.99
C ARG A 58 9.97 -3.16 -18.84
N MET A 59 8.86 -2.86 -18.20
CA MET A 59 7.64 -2.30 -18.78
C MET A 59 7.48 -0.86 -18.33
N VAL A 60 8.58 -0.07 -18.35
CA VAL A 60 8.56 1.37 -18.03
C VAL A 60 7.30 1.94 -18.62
N LYS A 61 6.38 2.37 -17.75
CA LYS A 61 5.15 3.01 -18.18
C LYS A 61 5.55 4.34 -18.79
N ILE A 62 5.79 4.34 -20.10
CA ILE A 62 5.85 5.57 -20.88
C ILE A 62 4.45 6.14 -20.80
N THR A 63 4.24 7.02 -19.83
CA THR A 63 3.01 7.77 -19.72
C THR A 63 3.03 8.71 -20.91
N ARG A 64 2.23 8.42 -21.94
CA ARG A 64 1.87 9.42 -22.91
C ARG A 64 0.98 10.43 -22.19
N LYS A 65 1.59 11.45 -21.56
CA LYS A 65 0.89 12.70 -21.29
C LYS A 65 0.73 13.40 -22.63
N GLY A 66 -0.25 12.96 -23.41
CA GLY A 66 -0.79 13.79 -24.47
C GLY A 66 -1.55 14.92 -23.80
N TRP A 67 -0.97 16.11 -23.76
CA TRP A 67 -1.77 17.31 -23.58
C TRP A 67 -2.49 17.56 -24.89
N SER A 68 -3.80 17.31 -24.94
CA SER A 68 -4.68 18.03 -25.86
C SER A 68 -5.30 19.17 -25.06
N VAL A 69 -4.58 20.30 -24.98
CA VAL A 69 -5.28 21.57 -24.85
C VAL A 69 -5.92 21.82 -26.20
N VAL A 70 -7.19 21.42 -26.32
CA VAL A 70 -8.07 21.99 -27.34
C VAL A 70 -8.83 23.10 -26.63
N ARG A 71 -8.39 24.33 -26.87
CA ARG A 71 -9.24 25.52 -26.86
C ARG A 71 -8.92 26.28 -28.13
#